data_AF-A0A0C3M198-F1
#
_entry.id   AF-A0A0C3M198-F1
#
_cell.length_a   1.000
_cell.length_b   1.000
_cell.length_c   1.000
_cell.angle_alpha   90.00
_cell.angle_beta   90.00
_cell.angle_gamma   90.00
#
_symmetry.space_group_name_H-M   'P 1'
#
loop_
_entity.id
_entity.type
_entity.pdbx_description
1 polymer ?
#
loop_
_entity_poly.entity_id
_entity_poly.type
_entity_poly.pdbx_seq_one_letter_code
_entity_poly.pdbx_strand_id
1 'polypeptide(L)'
;MPKLIKLKVKPRKADVINPCVPELTAMLGCWAVSHDLKNTGECAQAAKNLAECMKTSSGSRKVAKSTINYHLARLGKGLMR
;
A
#
# COMPACT_ATOMS: atom_id res chain seq x y z
N MET A 1 -13.93 -28.93 -13.52
CA MET A 1 -14.22 -27.75 -12.67
C MET A 1 -15.49 -28.00 -11.88
N PRO A 2 -15.50 -27.80 -10.56
CA PRO A 2 -16.71 -27.99 -9.76
C PRO A 2 -17.79 -26.97 -10.14
N LYS A 3 -19.06 -27.39 -10.15
CA LYS A 3 -20.21 -26.52 -10.43
C LYS A 3 -20.36 -25.54 -9.28
N LEU A 4 -19.99 -24.27 -9.52
CA LEU A 4 -20.10 -23.22 -8.51
C LEU A 4 -21.55 -22.73 -8.44
N ILE A 5 -22.08 -22.60 -7.22
CA ILE A 5 -23.44 -22.09 -6.97
C ILE A 5 -23.47 -20.55 -7.03
N LYS A 6 -22.34 -19.90 -6.73
CA LYS A 6 -22.18 -18.44 -6.74
C LYS A 6 -20.79 -18.07 -7.26
N LEU A 7 -20.74 -17.23 -8.30
CA LEU A 7 -19.49 -16.68 -8.80
C LEU A 7 -19.09 -15.44 -7.98
N LYS A 8 -18.09 -15.59 -7.10
CA LYS A 8 -17.58 -14.53 -6.24
C LYS A 8 -16.07 -14.65 -6.06
N VAL A 9 -15.39 -13.51 -6.06
CA VAL A 9 -13.96 -13.39 -5.73
C VAL A 9 -13.83 -12.92 -4.28
N LYS A 10 -12.89 -13.52 -3.54
CA LYS A 10 -12.54 -13.03 -2.20
C LYS A 10 -11.81 -11.68 -2.35
N PRO A 11 -12.37 -10.57 -1.82
CA PRO A 11 -11.72 -9.28 -1.95
C PRO A 11 -10.37 -9.35 -1.23
N ARG A 12 -9.30 -8.96 -1.92
CA ARG A 12 -8.01 -8.72 -1.27
C ARG A 12 -8.07 -7.37 -0.55
N LYS A 13 -7.34 -7.27 0.56
CA LYS A 13 -7.06 -5.96 1.16
C LYS A 13 -6.24 -5.18 0.13
N ALA A 14 -6.70 -3.98 -0.23
CA ALA A 14 -5.92 -3.12 -1.10
C ALA A 14 -4.63 -2.73 -0.38
N ASP A 15 -3.52 -2.73 -1.11
CA ASP A 15 -2.26 -2.30 -0.55
C ASP A 15 -2.36 -0.83 -0.15
N VAL A 16 -2.10 -0.56 1.12
CA VAL A 16 -1.97 0.81 1.62
C VAL A 16 -0.60 1.29 1.17
N ILE A 17 -0.55 1.99 0.05
CA ILE A 17 0.68 2.61 -0.43
C ILE A 17 0.94 3.84 0.42
N ASN A 18 1.89 3.73 1.34
CA ASN A 18 2.36 4.83 2.16
C ASN A 18 3.47 5.57 1.40
N PRO A 19 3.30 6.86 1.08
CA PRO A 19 4.21 7.58 0.19
C PRO A 19 5.62 7.79 0.75
N CYS A 20 5.77 7.81 2.08
CA CYS A 20 7.07 8.06 2.73
C CYS A 20 7.85 6.79 3.12
N VAL A 21 7.39 5.61 2.70
CA VAL A 21 8.10 4.34 2.97
C VAL A 21 9.51 4.32 2.35
N PRO A 22 9.72 4.74 1.09
CA PRO A 22 11.06 4.75 0.50
C PRO A 22 12.04 5.59 1.33
N GLU A 23 11.61 6.78 1.74
CA GLU A 23 12.47 7.73 2.47
C GLU A 23 12.78 7.24 3.88
N LEU A 24 11.81 6.59 4.51
CA LEU A 24 12.02 5.90 5.78
C LEU A 24 13.02 4.75 5.63
N THR A 25 12.90 3.92 4.58
CA THR A 25 13.84 2.81 4.36
C THR A 25 15.25 3.29 4.07
N ALA A 26 15.41 4.40 3.34
CA ALA A 26 16.70 5.02 3.09
C ALA A 26 17.36 5.53 4.40
N MET A 27 16.57 6.16 5.27
CA MET A 27 17.05 6.62 6.57
C MET A 27 17.45 5.45 7.49
N LEU A 28 16.64 4.39 7.54
CA LEU A 28 16.96 3.18 8.31
C LEU A 28 18.21 2.47 7.76
N GLY A 29 18.38 2.42 6.44
CA GLY A 29 19.58 1.89 5.80
C GLY A 29 20.83 2.71 6.16
N CYS A 30 20.71 4.03 6.20
CA CYS A 30 21.80 4.90 6.64
C CYS A 30 22.22 4.62 8.08
N TRP A 31 21.25 4.51 9.01
CA TRP A 31 21.54 4.15 10.40
C TRP A 31 22.26 2.81 10.55
N ALA A 32 21.90 1.84 9.72
CA ALA A 32 22.50 0.51 9.75
C ALA A 32 23.98 0.53 9.33
N VAL A 33 24.40 1.48 8.49
CA VAL A 33 25.78 1.57 7.98
C VAL A 33 26.63 2.54 8.79
N SER A 34 26.12 3.73 9.11
CA SER A 34 26.92 4.81 9.71
C SER A 34 26.83 4.88 11.24
N HIS A 35 25.89 4.15 11.86
CA HIS A 35 25.56 4.26 13.28
C HIS A 35 25.15 5.68 13.75
N ASP A 36 24.85 6.60 12.82
CA ASP A 36 24.40 7.96 13.12
C ASP A 36 22.91 8.02 13.50
N LEU A 37 22.60 7.54 14.71
CA LEU A 37 21.23 7.52 15.24
C LEU A 37 20.64 8.91 15.51
N LYS A 38 21.49 9.94 15.60
CA LYS A 38 21.08 11.32 15.90
C LYS A 38 20.81 12.14 14.65
N ASN A 39 21.04 11.59 13.45
CA ASN A 39 20.92 12.29 12.16
C ASN A 39 21.73 13.60 12.12
N THR A 40 22.88 13.61 12.79
CA THR A 40 23.75 14.80 12.91
C THR A 40 24.88 14.81 11.90
N GLY A 41 25.20 13.66 11.31
CA GLY A 41 26.24 13.49 10.32
C GLY A 41 25.66 13.01 8.99
N GLU A 42 26.10 11.84 8.56
CA GLU A 42 25.82 11.30 7.23
C GLU A 42 24.33 11.06 6.97
N CYS A 43 23.53 10.78 8.02
CA CYS A 43 22.10 10.51 7.88
C CYS A 43 21.21 11.76 7.93
N ALA A 44 21.79 12.96 8.11
CA ALA A 44 21.04 14.21 8.19
C ALA A 44 20.17 14.48 6.94
N GLN A 45 20.68 14.15 5.75
CA GLN A 45 19.92 14.36 4.52
C GLN A 45 18.77 13.37 4.37
N ALA A 46 18.97 12.10 4.71
CA ALA A 46 17.90 11.10 4.69
C ALA A 46 16.77 11.46 5.66
N ALA A 47 17.11 12.00 6.84
CA ALA A 47 16.14 12.49 7.82
C ALA A 47 15.36 13.72 7.32
N LYS A 48 16.03 14.66 6.61
CA LYS A 48 15.36 15.82 6.00
C LYS A 48 14.35 15.39 4.93
N ASN A 49 14.72 14.45 4.06
CA ASN A 49 13.85 13.95 3.00
C ASN A 49 12.59 13.27 3.58
N LEU A 50 12.76 12.46 4.64
CA LEU A 50 11.62 11.87 5.34
C LEU A 50 10.72 12.94 5.96
N ALA A 51 11.29 13.94 6.63
CA ALA A 51 10.53 15.02 7.24
C ALA A 51 9.74 15.84 6.20
N GLU A 52 10.33 16.09 5.03
CA GLU A 52 9.65 16.76 3.92
C GLU A 52 8.51 15.92 3.34
N CYS A 53 8.73 14.62 3.13
CA CYS A 53 7.67 13.72 2.70
C CYS A 53 6.50 13.70 3.70
N MET A 54 6.79 13.61 5.01
CA MET A 54 5.75 13.58 6.03
C MET A 54 4.95 14.90 6.12
N LYS A 55 5.58 16.04 5.82
CA LYS A 55 4.90 17.34 5.76
C LYS A 55 3.97 17.48 4.55
N THR A 56 4.35 16.91 3.42
CA THR A 56 3.65 17.07 2.14
C THR A 56 2.63 15.96 1.87
N SER A 57 2.85 14.77 2.42
CA SER A 57 1.97 13.61 2.29
C SER A 57 0.62 13.88 2.96
N SER A 58 -0.41 14.21 2.16
CA SER A 58 -1.79 14.03 2.58
C SER A 58 -2.01 12.53 2.87
N GLY A 59 -2.47 12.19 4.08
CA GLY A 59 -2.50 10.81 4.59
C GLY A 59 -3.17 9.78 3.66
N SER A 60 -2.97 8.48 3.96
CA SER A 60 -3.38 7.36 3.10
C SER A 60 -4.84 7.49 2.63
N ARG A 61 -5.03 7.72 1.33
CA ARG A 61 -6.37 7.81 0.73
C ARG A 61 -7.03 6.44 0.77
N LYS A 62 -8.27 6.39 1.25
CA LYS A 62 -9.07 5.15 1.20
C LYS A 62 -9.20 4.72 -0.27
N VAL A 63 -8.61 3.57 -0.61
CA VAL A 63 -8.77 2.98 -1.94
C VAL A 63 -10.23 2.58 -2.13
N ALA A 64 -10.81 2.93 -3.27
CA ALA A 64 -12.18 2.57 -3.59
C ALA A 64 -12.33 1.04 -3.64
N LYS A 65 -13.40 0.52 -3.04
CA LYS A 65 -13.70 -0.92 -3.07
C LYS A 65 -14.10 -1.33 -4.50
N SER A 66 -13.47 -2.39 -5.01
CA SER A 66 -13.86 -2.96 -6.30
C SER A 66 -15.30 -3.48 -6.29
N THR A 67 -16.06 -3.21 -7.35
CA THR A 67 -17.43 -3.69 -7.57
C THR A 67 -17.48 -5.04 -8.29
N ILE A 68 -16.35 -5.72 -8.50
CA ILE A 68 -16.27 -6.95 -9.32
C ILE A 68 -17.29 -8.03 -8.91
N ASN A 69 -17.52 -8.22 -7.60
CA ASN A 69 -18.48 -9.21 -7.10
C ASN A 69 -19.93 -8.88 -7.45
N TYR A 70 -20.27 -7.61 -7.64
CA TYR A 70 -21.60 -7.20 -8.12
C TYR A 70 -21.81 -7.65 -9.57
N HIS A 71 -20.82 -7.44 -10.43
CA HIS A 71 -20.88 -7.85 -11.84
C HIS A 71 -20.87 -9.37 -12.01
N LEU A 72 -20.05 -10.08 -11.24
CA LEU A 72 -19.99 -11.55 -11.28
C LEU A 72 -21.30 -12.19 -10.82
N ALA A 73 -21.95 -11.63 -9.81
CA ALA A 73 -23.27 -12.10 -9.36
C ALA A 73 -24.35 -11.90 -10.44
N ARG A 74 -24.26 -10.83 -11.24
CA ARG A 74 -25.19 -10.59 -12.35
C ARG A 74 -24.96 -11.56 -13.52
N LEU A 75 -23.70 -11.80 -13.88
CA LEU A 75 -23.32 -12.72 -14.96
C LEU A 75 -23.60 -14.19 -14.61
N GLY A 76 -23.37 -14.59 -13.35
CA GLY A 76 -23.65 -15.94 -12.88
C GLY A 76 -25.11 -16.36 -13.09
N LYS A 77 -26.07 -15.43 -13.01
CA LYS A 77 -27.49 -15.72 -13.30
C LYS A 77 -27.75 -16.05 -14.78
N GLY A 78 -26.95 -15.50 -15.70
CA GLY A 78 -27.07 -15.77 -17.14
C GLY A 78 -26.28 -16.98 -17.61
N LEU A 79 -25.13 -17.25 -16.99
CA LEU A 79 -24.19 -18.31 -17.40
C LEU A 79 -24.39 -19.65 -16.66
N MET A 80 -25.04 -19.65 -15.50
CA MET A 80 -25.31 -20.87 -14.70
C MET A 80 -26.73 -21.43 -14.89
N ARG A 81 -27.36 -21.12 -16.03
CA ARG A 81 -28.56 -21.82 -16.49
C ARG A 81 -28.17 -23.16 -17.13
#